data_AF-A0A8J4Y870-F1
#
_entry.id   AF-A0A8J4Y870-F1
#
_cell.length_a   1.000
_cell.length_b   1.000
_cell.length_c   1.000
_cell.angle_alpha   90.00
_cell.angle_beta   90.00
_cell.angle_gamma   90.00
#
_symmetry.space_group_name_H-M   'P 1'
#
loop_
_entity.id
_entity.type
_entity.pdbx_description
1 polymer ?
#
loop_
_entity_poly.entity_id
_entity_poly.type
_entity_poly.pdbx_seq_one_letter_code
_entity_poly.pdbx_strand_id
1 'polypeptide(L)'
;MIPRGTSVMELRLEGGEREVVQDTVIYGNRKFTGDIGDEDDDTQPESNGQWKKYFLKDMDEAHQVVCMKKINGDAAHFSGRIRDGQFYLIVGTKNVHMIIREEKDIDKYTGDRYTFAKVVARCVWDTLPALGDKHYRFLQKFLHLTNCTAICEILQPENQHIMNLSALEKPRLHVLGFTPPAGDEDPTSLVAFPPHHTLHLLSCLGLTVPAHTVIQAEDVQRHREEIRQGKHGYREEGEVLYFLDESEKTIGLVKTKTVWYIMLRALREKVAYAFHKSRQQQQHNAEKCISGAHRGLKRLNKWLLFSESCLEEWKKTCIILHYMDSRRN
;
A
#
# COMPACT_ATOMS: atom_id res chain seq x y z
N MET A 1 -4.31 -8.63 16.21
CA MET A 1 -4.20 -7.53 15.21
C MET A 1 -5.17 -7.78 14.05
N ILE A 2 -5.87 -6.75 13.56
CA ILE A 2 -6.89 -6.90 12.50
C ILE A 2 -6.27 -6.77 11.09
N PRO A 3 -6.48 -7.74 10.17
CA PRO A 3 -6.05 -7.65 8.77
C PRO A 3 -6.80 -6.54 8.01
N ARG A 4 -6.10 -5.83 7.12
CA ARG A 4 -6.68 -4.81 6.24
C ARG A 4 -6.89 -5.39 4.84
N GLY A 5 -8.15 -5.70 4.53
CA GLY A 5 -8.57 -6.35 3.29
C GLY A 5 -8.67 -7.85 3.47
N THR A 6 -9.83 -8.30 3.94
CA THR A 6 -10.11 -9.73 4.16
C THR A 6 -11.38 -10.09 3.40
N SER A 7 -11.40 -11.26 2.76
CA SER A 7 -12.59 -11.79 2.12
C SER A 7 -12.74 -13.27 2.42
N VAL A 8 -13.96 -13.64 2.78
CA VAL A 8 -14.36 -15.02 3.05
C VAL A 8 -15.29 -15.45 1.93
N MET A 9 -15.03 -16.62 1.37
CA MET A 9 -15.86 -17.29 0.40
C MET A 9 -16.67 -18.38 1.12
N GLU A 10 -17.99 -18.37 0.92
CA GLU A 10 -18.87 -19.42 1.42
C GLU A 10 -19.12 -20.43 0.29
N LEU A 11 -18.74 -21.68 0.55
CA LEU A 11 -18.97 -22.80 -0.35
C LEU A 11 -20.14 -23.62 0.16
N ARG A 12 -21.12 -23.88 -0.70
CA ARG A 12 -22.24 -24.79 -0.42
C ARG A 12 -21.99 -26.09 -1.15
N LEU A 13 -21.85 -27.19 -0.42
CA LEU A 13 -21.66 -28.52 -1.00
C LEU A 13 -23.00 -29.06 -1.52
N GLU A 14 -23.01 -29.66 -2.71
CA GLU A 14 -24.21 -30.35 -3.22
C GLU A 14 -24.47 -31.61 -2.38
N GLY A 15 -25.65 -31.70 -1.74
CA GLY A 15 -26.05 -32.88 -0.97
C GLY A 15 -26.80 -32.62 0.35
N GLY A 16 -26.90 -31.37 0.81
CA GLY A 16 -27.76 -31.06 1.96
C GLY A 16 -27.58 -29.64 2.48
N GLU A 17 -28.68 -29.00 2.86
CA GLU A 17 -28.83 -27.59 3.26
C GLU A 17 -28.01 -27.14 4.50
N ARG A 18 -26.99 -27.87 4.96
CA ARG A 18 -26.37 -27.65 6.29
C ARG A 18 -24.85 -27.56 6.36
N GLU A 19 -24.07 -27.88 5.33
CA GLU A 19 -22.61 -27.77 5.40
C GLU A 19 -22.10 -26.62 4.53
N VAL A 20 -21.98 -25.44 5.15
CA VAL A 20 -21.33 -24.28 4.56
C VAL A 20 -19.86 -24.31 4.98
N VAL A 21 -18.96 -24.44 4.01
CA VAL A 21 -17.52 -24.32 4.25
C VAL A 21 -17.11 -22.87 4.00
N GLN A 22 -16.49 -22.24 5.00
CA GLN A 22 -15.93 -20.91 4.88
C GLN A 22 -14.44 -21.01 4.54
N ASP A 23 -14.03 -20.42 3.42
CA ASP A 23 -12.63 -20.32 2.99
C ASP A 23 -12.22 -18.85 2.99
N THR A 24 -11.21 -18.48 3.78
CA THR A 24 -10.65 -17.14 3.69
C THR A 24 -9.76 -17.05 2.46
N VAL A 25 -10.32 -16.47 1.40
CA VAL A 25 -9.67 -16.38 0.09
C VAL A 25 -8.72 -15.19 -0.01
N ILE A 26 -8.94 -14.13 0.76
CA ILE A 26 -8.04 -12.97 0.81
C ILE A 26 -7.77 -12.62 2.25
N TYR A 27 -6.49 -12.47 2.60
CA TYR A 27 -6.03 -12.03 3.91
C TYR A 27 -4.90 -11.01 3.75
N GLY A 28 -5.25 -9.73 3.61
CA GLY A 28 -4.28 -8.65 3.43
C GLY A 28 -3.42 -8.39 4.67
N ASN A 29 -2.44 -7.50 4.54
CA ASN A 29 -1.53 -7.17 5.63
C ASN A 29 -2.28 -6.75 6.90
N ARG A 30 -1.78 -7.21 8.05
CA ARG A 30 -2.17 -6.67 9.36
C ARG A 30 -1.84 -5.18 9.41
N LYS A 31 -2.64 -4.40 10.15
CA LYS A 31 -2.38 -2.96 10.31
C LYS A 31 -0.99 -2.76 10.89
N PHE A 32 -0.18 -1.94 10.22
CA PHE A 32 1.07 -1.38 10.72
C PHE A 32 1.04 0.15 10.58
N THR A 33 1.93 0.83 11.31
CA THR A 33 2.03 2.30 11.34
C THR A 33 3.50 2.72 11.36
N GLY A 34 3.76 4.03 11.40
CA GLY A 34 5.11 4.60 11.56
C GLY A 34 5.15 5.53 12.76
N ASP A 35 6.15 6.41 12.79
CA ASP A 35 6.22 7.45 13.80
C ASP A 35 5.25 8.59 13.48
N ILE A 36 5.23 9.61 14.35
CA ILE A 36 4.51 10.85 14.09
C ILE A 36 4.90 11.34 12.69
N GLY A 37 3.89 11.50 11.83
CA GLY A 37 4.01 11.91 10.45
C GLY A 37 3.87 10.87 9.37
N ASP A 38 3.92 9.60 9.73
CA ASP A 38 3.77 8.53 8.75
C ASP A 38 2.31 8.17 8.48
N GLU A 39 1.39 8.61 9.33
CA GLU A 39 -0.05 8.51 9.08
C GLU A 39 -0.54 9.58 8.11
N ASP A 40 -1.41 9.17 7.19
CA ASP A 40 -1.99 10.07 6.18
C ASP A 40 -3.14 10.92 6.74
N ASP A 41 -3.67 10.55 7.91
CA ASP A 41 -4.89 11.13 8.48
C ASP A 41 -4.54 12.04 9.67
N ASP A 42 -5.51 12.83 10.15
CA ASP A 42 -5.34 13.67 11.35
C ASP A 42 -5.11 12.81 12.64
N THR A 43 -5.34 11.50 12.58
CA THR A 43 -5.02 10.54 13.64
C THR A 43 -3.54 10.17 13.62
N GLN A 44 -2.68 11.10 14.04
CA GLN A 44 -1.28 10.83 14.31
C GLN A 44 -1.12 10.04 15.62
N PRO A 45 -0.09 9.19 15.77
CA PRO A 45 0.21 8.58 17.06
C PRO A 45 0.52 9.66 18.10
N GLU A 46 0.17 9.41 19.37
CA GLU A 46 0.36 10.39 20.45
C GLU A 46 1.85 10.56 20.81
N SER A 47 2.65 9.54 20.52
CA SER A 47 4.09 9.51 20.76
C SER A 47 4.82 8.66 19.72
N ASN A 48 6.12 8.93 19.54
CA ASN A 48 6.99 8.06 18.75
C ASN A 48 7.10 6.67 19.40
N GLY A 49 7.22 5.64 18.58
CA GLY A 49 7.32 4.25 19.03
C GLY A 49 5.98 3.56 19.29
N GLN A 50 4.82 4.22 19.17
CA GLN A 50 3.51 3.55 19.27
C GLN A 50 3.31 2.44 18.24
N TRP A 51 4.05 2.48 17.12
CA TRP A 51 4.04 1.43 16.11
C TRP A 51 4.56 0.09 16.63
N LYS A 52 5.38 0.07 17.69
CA LYS A 52 5.93 -1.17 18.27
C LYS A 52 4.85 -2.13 18.77
N LYS A 53 3.67 -1.64 19.16
CA LYS A 53 2.52 -2.48 19.56
C LYS A 53 1.95 -3.35 18.44
N TYR A 54 2.34 -3.09 17.19
CA TYR A 54 1.96 -3.90 16.03
C TYR A 54 3.03 -4.96 15.69
N PHE A 55 4.09 -5.08 16.48
CA PHE A 55 5.05 -6.16 16.34
C PHE A 55 4.52 -7.42 17.05
N LEU A 56 4.95 -8.57 16.55
CA LEU A 56 4.72 -9.88 17.15
C LEU A 56 5.70 -10.17 18.29
N LYS A 57 6.87 -9.53 18.25
CA LYS A 57 7.97 -9.68 19.20
C LYS A 57 8.64 -8.33 19.47
N ASP A 58 9.50 -8.26 20.48
CA ASP A 58 10.25 -7.03 20.73
C ASP A 58 11.20 -6.72 19.56
N MET A 59 11.37 -5.43 19.28
CA MET A 59 12.21 -4.97 18.16
C MET A 59 13.67 -5.41 18.33
N ASP A 60 14.12 -5.61 19.57
CA ASP A 60 15.48 -6.04 19.89
C ASP A 60 15.73 -7.51 19.49
N GLU A 61 14.69 -8.28 19.17
CA GLU A 61 14.80 -9.62 18.57
C GLU A 61 15.04 -9.56 17.05
N ALA A 62 14.95 -8.38 16.43
CA ALA A 62 15.26 -8.23 15.02
C ALA A 62 16.77 -8.36 14.78
N HIS A 63 17.15 -9.24 13.86
CA HIS A 63 18.53 -9.40 13.42
C HIS A 63 18.82 -8.53 12.19
N GLN A 64 17.88 -8.55 11.22
CA GLN A 64 18.02 -7.83 9.97
C GLN A 64 16.71 -7.15 9.58
N VAL A 65 16.79 -6.13 8.72
CA VAL A 65 15.63 -5.38 8.24
C VAL A 65 15.64 -5.28 6.73
N VAL A 66 14.55 -5.71 6.10
CA VAL A 66 14.34 -5.51 4.66
C VAL A 66 13.65 -4.17 4.46
N CYS A 67 14.34 -3.24 3.82
CA CYS A 67 13.86 -1.90 3.54
C CYS A 67 13.33 -1.85 2.10
N MET A 68 12.01 -1.83 1.96
CA MET A 68 11.32 -1.92 0.67
C MET A 68 10.77 -0.56 0.27
N LYS A 69 11.01 -0.12 -0.97
CA LYS A 69 10.41 1.13 -1.48
C LYS A 69 8.89 1.09 -1.35
N LYS A 70 8.33 2.13 -0.74
CA LYS A 70 6.88 2.29 -0.63
C LYS A 70 6.34 2.83 -1.94
N ILE A 71 5.75 1.92 -2.73
CA ILE A 71 5.07 2.26 -3.97
C ILE A 71 3.85 3.14 -3.64
N ASN A 72 3.65 4.22 -4.41
CA ASN A 72 2.62 5.22 -4.16
C ASN A 72 1.39 4.97 -5.04
N GLY A 73 0.65 3.90 -4.75
CA GLY A 73 -0.50 3.48 -5.53
C GLY A 73 -1.70 3.15 -4.65
N ASP A 74 -2.55 2.26 -5.17
CA ASP A 74 -3.68 1.71 -4.42
C ASP A 74 -3.40 0.25 -4.04
N ALA A 75 -3.84 -0.15 -2.84
CA ALA A 75 -3.71 -1.52 -2.39
C ALA A 75 -4.53 -2.47 -3.26
N ALA A 76 -3.87 -3.50 -3.78
CA ALA A 76 -4.42 -4.55 -4.59
C ALA A 76 -4.09 -5.92 -3.98
N HIS A 77 -4.98 -6.89 -4.19
CA HIS A 77 -4.85 -8.24 -3.66
C HIS A 77 -5.22 -9.26 -4.73
N PHE A 78 -4.51 -10.38 -4.77
CA PHE A 78 -5.01 -11.56 -5.46
C PHE A 78 -4.60 -12.87 -4.79
N SER A 79 -5.40 -13.90 -4.99
CA SER A 79 -5.13 -15.28 -4.61
C SER A 79 -5.77 -16.23 -5.61
N GLY A 80 -5.55 -17.53 -5.45
CA GLY A 80 -6.02 -18.54 -6.40
C GLY A 80 -6.53 -19.79 -5.72
N ARG A 81 -7.53 -20.42 -6.32
CA ARG A 81 -8.02 -21.75 -5.96
C ARG A 81 -8.17 -22.61 -7.21
N ILE A 82 -7.79 -23.87 -7.13
CA ILE A 82 -8.15 -24.87 -8.15
C ILE A 82 -9.30 -25.70 -7.59
N ARG A 83 -10.41 -25.77 -8.34
CA ARG A 83 -11.58 -26.58 -8.03
C ARG A 83 -12.07 -27.20 -9.33
N ASP A 84 -12.34 -28.50 -9.31
CA ASP A 84 -12.81 -29.27 -10.47
C ASP A 84 -11.94 -29.07 -11.73
N GLY A 85 -10.63 -29.03 -11.54
CA GLY A 85 -9.65 -28.82 -12.60
C GLY A 85 -9.57 -27.38 -13.13
N GLN A 86 -10.43 -26.47 -12.66
CA GLN A 86 -10.48 -25.08 -13.08
C GLN A 86 -9.78 -24.17 -12.07
N PHE A 87 -8.99 -23.21 -12.57
CA PHE A 87 -8.41 -22.15 -11.74
C PHE A 87 -9.40 -20.99 -11.59
N TYR A 88 -9.61 -20.57 -10.35
CA TYR A 88 -10.39 -19.42 -9.93
C TYR A 88 -9.43 -18.38 -9.34
N LEU A 89 -9.40 -17.20 -9.95
CA LEU A 89 -8.64 -16.05 -9.49
C LEU A 89 -9.54 -15.20 -8.59
N ILE A 90 -9.13 -14.99 -7.34
CA ILE A 90 -9.79 -14.06 -6.43
C ILE A 90 -8.94 -12.79 -6.42
N VAL A 91 -9.53 -11.65 -6.78
CA VAL A 91 -8.77 -10.41 -7.02
C VAL A 91 -9.57 -9.18 -6.63
N GLY A 92 -8.91 -8.13 -6.12
CA GLY A 92 -9.59 -6.92 -5.73
C GLY A 92 -8.71 -5.84 -5.12
N THR A 93 -9.38 -4.81 -4.62
CA THR A 93 -8.77 -3.71 -3.86
C THR A 93 -8.68 -4.07 -2.37
N LYS A 94 -8.46 -3.08 -1.50
CA LYS A 94 -8.59 -3.26 -0.05
C LYS A 94 -9.98 -3.71 0.41
N ASN A 95 -11.06 -3.24 -0.22
CA ASN A 95 -12.42 -3.39 0.32
C ASN A 95 -13.37 -4.15 -0.61
N VAL A 96 -13.00 -4.38 -1.87
CA VAL A 96 -13.87 -4.98 -2.88
C VAL A 96 -13.08 -5.98 -3.70
N HIS A 97 -13.54 -7.23 -3.68
CA HIS A 97 -12.94 -8.37 -4.36
C HIS A 97 -13.96 -9.08 -5.24
N MET A 98 -13.44 -9.84 -6.20
CA MET A 98 -14.17 -10.56 -7.23
C MET A 98 -13.53 -11.94 -7.41
N ILE A 99 -14.32 -12.89 -7.90
CA ILE A 99 -13.86 -14.21 -8.30
C ILE A 99 -14.05 -14.30 -9.81
N ILE A 100 -12.97 -14.52 -10.54
CA ILE A 100 -12.97 -14.58 -12.00
C ILE A 100 -12.28 -15.85 -12.49
N ARG A 101 -12.82 -16.43 -13.57
CA ARG A 101 -12.22 -17.57 -14.28
C ARG A 101 -11.76 -17.18 -15.68
N GLU A 102 -12.40 -16.16 -16.24
CA GLU A 102 -12.16 -15.61 -17.56
C GLU A 102 -12.35 -14.09 -17.54
N GLU A 103 -11.76 -13.38 -18.50
CA GLU A 103 -11.81 -11.91 -18.56
C GLU A 103 -13.24 -11.36 -18.51
N LYS A 104 -14.17 -12.02 -19.21
CA LYS A 104 -15.58 -11.62 -19.26
C LYS A 104 -16.30 -11.72 -17.91
N ASP A 105 -15.76 -12.44 -16.93
CA ASP A 105 -16.32 -12.46 -15.57
C ASP A 105 -16.17 -11.09 -14.88
N ILE A 106 -15.14 -10.31 -15.23
CA ILE A 106 -14.90 -8.98 -14.66
C ILE A 106 -16.11 -8.06 -14.92
N ASP A 107 -16.70 -8.14 -16.11
CA ASP A 107 -17.79 -7.26 -16.51
C ASP A 107 -19.13 -7.61 -15.86
N LYS A 108 -19.29 -8.85 -15.36
CA LYS A 108 -20.50 -9.30 -14.63
C LYS A 108 -20.68 -8.58 -13.30
N TYR A 109 -19.61 -8.04 -12.72
CA TYR A 109 -19.68 -7.25 -11.50
C TYR A 109 -20.19 -5.84 -11.80
N THR A 110 -21.40 -5.49 -11.38
CA THR A 110 -22.03 -4.20 -11.69
C THR A 110 -22.06 -3.25 -10.49
N GLY A 111 -22.03 -1.95 -10.75
CA GLY A 111 -22.16 -0.89 -9.74
C GLY A 111 -20.84 -0.24 -9.34
N ASP A 112 -20.93 1.00 -8.84
CA ASP A 112 -19.80 1.91 -8.64
C ASP A 112 -18.73 1.39 -7.69
N ARG A 113 -19.12 0.53 -6.74
CA ARG A 113 -18.18 -0.11 -5.80
C ARG A 113 -17.10 -0.93 -6.50
N TYR A 114 -17.37 -1.45 -7.71
CA TYR A 114 -16.43 -2.29 -8.45
C TYR A 114 -15.52 -1.51 -9.39
N THR A 115 -15.72 -0.20 -9.58
CA THR A 115 -14.96 0.60 -10.57
C THR A 115 -13.45 0.41 -10.44
N PHE A 116 -12.90 0.60 -9.23
CA PHE A 116 -11.45 0.40 -8.99
C PHE A 116 -11.05 -1.08 -8.95
N ALA A 117 -11.92 -1.96 -8.44
CA ALA A 117 -11.65 -3.39 -8.39
C ALA A 117 -11.52 -3.99 -9.79
N LYS A 118 -12.29 -3.51 -10.78
CA LYS A 118 -12.18 -3.91 -12.18
C LYS A 118 -10.85 -3.52 -12.80
N VAL A 119 -10.32 -2.33 -12.48
CA VAL A 119 -9.00 -1.91 -12.97
C VAL A 119 -7.91 -2.84 -12.41
N VAL A 120 -7.96 -3.16 -11.12
CA VAL A 120 -7.05 -4.14 -10.51
C VAL A 120 -7.19 -5.51 -11.17
N ALA A 121 -8.42 -5.99 -11.34
CA ALA A 121 -8.66 -7.31 -11.91
C ALA A 121 -8.14 -7.44 -13.34
N ARG A 122 -8.36 -6.44 -14.19
CA ARG A 122 -7.80 -6.41 -15.55
C ARG A 122 -6.28 -6.35 -15.53
N CYS A 123 -5.69 -5.51 -14.68
CA CYS A 123 -4.24 -5.43 -14.56
C CYS A 123 -3.62 -6.77 -14.12
N VAL A 124 -4.20 -7.46 -13.13
CA VAL A 124 -3.77 -8.80 -12.73
C VAL A 124 -4.00 -9.80 -13.85
N TRP A 125 -5.17 -9.78 -14.49
CA TRP A 125 -5.53 -10.67 -15.60
C TRP A 125 -4.55 -10.57 -16.76
N ASP A 126 -4.09 -9.37 -17.10
CA ASP A 126 -3.09 -9.15 -18.15
C ASP A 126 -1.68 -9.57 -17.70
N THR A 127 -1.37 -9.37 -16.41
CA THR A 127 -0.03 -9.59 -15.86
C THR A 127 0.31 -11.08 -15.75
N LEU A 128 -0.61 -11.92 -15.24
CA LEU A 128 -0.27 -13.31 -14.90
C LEU A 128 0.01 -14.18 -16.14
N PRO A 129 -0.77 -14.15 -17.24
CA PRO A 129 -0.48 -14.89 -18.45
C PRO A 129 0.78 -14.39 -19.16
N ALA A 130 1.12 -13.10 -19.04
CA ALA A 130 2.33 -12.52 -19.64
C ALA A 130 3.65 -13.06 -19.03
N LEU A 131 3.59 -13.77 -17.90
CA LEU A 131 4.74 -14.47 -17.31
C LEU A 131 5.20 -15.67 -18.15
N GLY A 132 4.38 -16.11 -19.11
CA GLY A 132 4.58 -17.34 -19.88
C GLY A 132 4.06 -18.57 -19.16
N ASP A 133 3.68 -19.59 -19.93
CA ASP A 133 2.95 -20.77 -19.47
C ASP A 133 3.54 -21.49 -18.27
N LYS A 134 4.87 -21.58 -18.20
CA LYS A 134 5.57 -22.30 -17.12
C LYS A 134 5.43 -21.54 -15.80
N HIS A 135 5.72 -20.24 -15.79
CA HIS A 135 5.65 -19.40 -14.60
C HIS A 135 4.20 -19.17 -14.17
N TYR A 136 3.30 -18.98 -15.13
CA TYR A 136 1.87 -18.84 -14.84
C TYR A 136 1.31 -20.11 -14.17
N ARG A 137 1.58 -21.31 -14.71
CA ARG A 137 1.15 -22.58 -14.10
C ARG A 137 1.79 -22.82 -12.74
N PHE A 138 3.05 -22.44 -12.55
CA PHE A 138 3.72 -22.50 -11.26
C PHE A 138 2.97 -21.62 -10.24
N LEU A 139 2.67 -20.37 -10.59
CA LEU A 139 2.01 -19.43 -9.70
C LEU A 139 0.58 -19.87 -9.35
N GLN A 140 -0.18 -20.40 -10.32
CA GLN A 140 -1.51 -20.96 -10.05
C GLN A 140 -1.48 -22.08 -9.00
N LYS A 141 -0.55 -23.04 -9.16
CA LYS A 141 -0.36 -24.14 -8.21
C LYS A 141 0.12 -23.62 -6.86
N PHE A 142 1.07 -22.69 -6.85
CA PHE A 142 1.59 -22.08 -5.64
C PHE A 142 0.48 -21.41 -4.82
N LEU A 143 -0.33 -20.54 -5.44
CA LEU A 143 -1.42 -19.84 -4.77
C LEU A 143 -2.47 -20.82 -4.22
N HIS A 144 -2.79 -21.87 -4.98
CA HIS A 144 -3.74 -22.88 -4.57
C HIS A 144 -3.23 -23.73 -3.40
N LEU A 145 -1.98 -24.18 -3.44
CA LEU A 145 -1.41 -25.09 -2.43
C LEU A 145 -1.06 -24.37 -1.13
N THR A 146 -0.61 -23.13 -1.22
CA THR A 146 -0.19 -22.35 -0.04
C THR A 146 -1.34 -21.59 0.60
N ASN A 147 -2.46 -21.41 -0.12
CA ASN A 147 -3.57 -20.54 0.27
C ASN A 147 -3.15 -19.10 0.61
N CYS A 148 -1.96 -18.67 0.18
CA CYS A 148 -1.45 -17.34 0.44
C CYS A 148 -2.20 -16.28 -0.37
N THR A 149 -2.18 -15.06 0.12
CA THR A 149 -2.65 -13.88 -0.63
C THR A 149 -1.45 -13.09 -1.11
N ALA A 150 -1.39 -12.80 -2.41
CA ALA A 150 -0.46 -11.83 -2.96
C ALA A 150 -0.93 -10.42 -2.59
N ILE A 151 -0.07 -9.68 -1.90
CA ILE A 151 -0.28 -8.26 -1.58
C ILE A 151 0.43 -7.41 -2.63
N CYS A 152 -0.27 -6.43 -3.18
CA CYS A 152 0.21 -5.63 -4.30
C CYS A 152 -0.10 -4.16 -4.09
N GLU A 153 0.65 -3.32 -4.81
CA GLU A 153 0.30 -1.93 -5.05
C GLU A 153 0.08 -1.72 -6.55
N ILE A 154 -1.03 -1.10 -6.95
CA ILE A 154 -1.27 -0.73 -8.34
C ILE A 154 -0.99 0.76 -8.56
N LEU A 155 -0.12 1.07 -9.52
CA LEU A 155 0.09 2.42 -10.01
C LEU A 155 -0.89 2.69 -11.16
N GLN A 156 -1.68 3.76 -11.05
CA GLN A 156 -2.71 4.10 -12.02
C GLN A 156 -2.46 5.52 -12.57
N PRO A 157 -2.07 5.69 -13.84
CA PRO A 157 -1.75 7.02 -14.38
C PRO A 157 -2.95 7.97 -14.41
N GLU A 158 -4.17 7.45 -14.51
CA GLU A 158 -5.42 8.23 -14.48
C GLU A 158 -5.90 8.56 -13.07
N ASN A 159 -5.42 7.84 -12.05
CA ASN A 159 -5.78 8.04 -10.64
C ASN A 159 -4.50 8.18 -9.80
N GLN A 160 -3.76 9.26 -10.05
CA GLN A 160 -2.46 9.47 -9.40
C GLN A 160 -2.62 9.90 -7.95
N HIS A 161 -1.73 9.37 -7.11
CA HIS A 161 -1.54 9.87 -5.76
C HIS A 161 -0.66 11.13 -5.78
N ILE A 162 0.51 11.13 -5.14
CA ILE A 162 1.44 12.26 -5.13
C ILE A 162 2.50 12.11 -6.22
N MET A 163 2.88 10.87 -6.50
CA MET A 163 3.91 10.56 -7.48
C MET A 163 3.44 10.86 -8.90
N ASN A 164 4.33 11.46 -9.69
CA ASN A 164 4.07 11.68 -11.11
C ASN A 164 4.18 10.35 -11.88
N LEU A 165 3.05 9.89 -12.41
CA LEU A 165 2.95 8.66 -13.19
C LEU A 165 2.79 8.92 -14.69
N SER A 166 3.06 10.13 -15.19
CA SER A 166 2.91 10.50 -16.61
C SER A 166 3.73 9.66 -17.58
N ALA A 167 4.79 9.00 -17.11
CA ALA A 167 5.57 8.05 -17.92
C ALA A 167 4.90 6.67 -18.08
N LEU A 168 3.82 6.39 -17.35
CA LEU A 168 3.06 5.15 -17.47
C LEU A 168 1.89 5.32 -18.44
N GLU A 169 1.86 4.50 -19.49
CA GLU A 169 0.76 4.47 -20.45
C GLU A 169 -0.47 3.72 -19.90
N LYS A 170 -0.24 2.74 -19.02
CA LYS A 170 -1.28 1.88 -18.46
C LYS A 170 -1.02 1.55 -16.99
N PRO A 171 -2.03 1.09 -16.23
CA PRO A 171 -1.84 0.65 -14.87
C PRO A 171 -0.74 -0.42 -14.74
N ARG A 172 0.04 -0.35 -13.67
CA ARG A 172 1.15 -1.28 -13.39
C ARG A 172 1.03 -1.86 -11.99
N LEU A 173 1.05 -3.19 -11.91
CA LEU A 173 1.01 -3.93 -10.66
C LEU A 173 2.42 -4.14 -10.10
N HIS A 174 2.63 -3.80 -8.83
CA HIS A 174 3.82 -4.15 -8.06
C HIS A 174 3.44 -5.17 -7.00
N VAL A 175 4.02 -6.37 -7.06
CA VAL A 175 3.80 -7.40 -6.04
C VAL A 175 4.77 -7.16 -4.88
N LEU A 176 4.23 -7.02 -3.67
CA LEU A 176 4.98 -6.68 -2.46
C LEU A 176 5.37 -7.92 -1.64
N GLY A 177 4.69 -9.05 -1.86
CA GLY A 177 4.94 -10.31 -1.19
C GLY A 177 3.67 -11.11 -1.00
N PHE A 178 3.72 -12.04 -0.04
CA PHE A 178 2.60 -12.90 0.32
C PHE A 178 2.28 -12.80 1.80
N THR A 179 1.00 -12.76 2.14
CA THR A 179 0.52 -12.95 3.51
C THR A 179 0.10 -14.41 3.70
N PRO A 180 0.25 -14.95 4.93
CA PRO A 180 -0.12 -16.33 5.21
C PRO A 180 -1.63 -16.53 5.06
N PRO A 181 -2.10 -17.79 4.93
CA PRO A 181 -3.52 -18.09 5.03
C PRO A 181 -4.09 -17.58 6.35
N ALA A 182 -5.35 -17.16 6.34
CA ALA A 182 -6.02 -16.72 7.56
C ALA A 182 -6.27 -17.89 8.52
N GLY A 183 -6.45 -17.58 9.80
CA GLY A 183 -6.81 -18.56 10.83
C GLY A 183 -5.72 -18.83 11.86
N ASP A 184 -4.53 -18.21 11.71
CA ASP A 184 -3.50 -18.28 12.75
C ASP A 184 -3.79 -17.23 13.85
N GLU A 185 -4.34 -17.72 14.97
CA GLU A 185 -4.65 -16.89 16.15
C GLU A 185 -3.37 -16.31 16.77
N ASP A 186 -2.25 -17.01 16.65
CA ASP A 186 -0.93 -16.60 17.15
C ASP A 186 0.14 -16.71 16.05
N PRO A 187 0.15 -15.76 15.09
CA PRO A 187 1.07 -15.88 13.98
C PRO A 187 2.50 -15.75 14.46
N THR A 188 3.35 -16.64 13.96
CA THR A 188 4.80 -16.52 14.13
C THR A 188 5.42 -15.52 13.15
N SER A 189 4.67 -15.08 12.12
CA SER A 189 5.13 -14.06 11.17
C SER A 189 4.00 -13.23 10.55
N LEU A 190 4.28 -11.97 10.25
CA LEU A 190 3.34 -11.03 9.60
C LEU A 190 3.19 -11.26 8.10
N VAL A 191 4.15 -11.94 7.45
CA VAL A 191 4.10 -12.35 6.03
C VAL A 191 4.39 -13.84 5.92
N ALA A 192 4.02 -14.45 4.78
CA ALA A 192 4.15 -15.89 4.60
C ALA A 192 5.61 -16.36 4.48
N PHE A 193 6.46 -15.50 3.90
CA PHE A 193 7.85 -15.82 3.58
C PHE A 193 8.74 -14.57 3.78
N PRO A 194 10.05 -14.74 4.00
CA PRO A 194 10.99 -13.61 4.11
C PRO A 194 10.86 -12.66 2.91
N PRO A 195 10.65 -11.34 3.11
CA PRO A 195 10.31 -10.42 2.02
C PRO A 195 11.33 -10.39 0.88
N HIS A 196 12.63 -10.32 1.20
CA HIS A 196 13.69 -10.20 0.20
C HIS A 196 13.79 -11.45 -0.70
N HIS A 197 13.70 -12.65 -0.13
CA HIS A 197 13.62 -13.90 -0.90
C HIS A 197 12.36 -13.97 -1.76
N THR A 198 11.23 -13.52 -1.21
CA THR A 198 9.95 -13.47 -1.94
C THR A 198 10.01 -12.54 -3.13
N LEU A 199 10.53 -11.31 -2.94
CA LEU A 199 10.70 -10.35 -4.02
C LEU A 199 11.66 -10.86 -5.11
N HIS A 200 12.73 -11.54 -4.72
CA HIS A 200 13.64 -12.16 -5.68
C HIS A 200 12.95 -13.26 -6.50
N LEU A 201 12.23 -14.17 -5.87
CA LEU A 201 11.44 -15.21 -6.55
C LEU A 201 10.43 -14.58 -7.52
N LEU A 202 9.65 -13.61 -7.07
CA LEU A 202 8.64 -12.93 -7.88
C LEU A 202 9.26 -12.23 -9.09
N SER A 203 10.40 -11.56 -8.90
CA SER A 203 11.16 -10.94 -9.98
C SER A 203 11.65 -11.98 -11.00
N CYS A 204 12.16 -13.13 -10.54
CA CYS A 204 12.57 -14.24 -11.41
C CYS A 204 11.41 -14.85 -12.20
N LEU A 205 10.18 -14.79 -11.67
CA LEU A 205 8.98 -15.20 -12.40
C LEU A 205 8.54 -14.18 -13.47
N GLY A 206 9.10 -12.96 -13.45
CA GLY A 206 8.75 -11.87 -14.37
C GLY A 206 7.75 -10.86 -13.80
N LEU A 207 7.41 -10.95 -12.51
CA LEU A 207 6.55 -9.96 -11.85
C LEU A 207 7.34 -8.70 -11.52
N THR A 208 6.66 -7.56 -11.62
CA THR A 208 7.25 -6.28 -11.17
C THR A 208 7.21 -6.22 -9.65
N VAL A 209 8.35 -5.93 -9.03
CA VAL A 209 8.53 -5.82 -7.58
C VAL A 209 9.14 -4.47 -7.21
N PRO A 210 8.91 -3.97 -5.98
CA PRO A 210 9.63 -2.80 -5.48
C PRO A 210 11.13 -3.09 -5.31
N ALA A 211 11.94 -2.05 -5.51
CA ALA A 211 13.35 -2.10 -5.09
C ALA A 211 13.43 -2.24 -3.57
N HIS A 212 14.45 -2.95 -3.09
CA HIS A 212 14.69 -3.13 -1.67
C HIS A 212 16.18 -3.25 -1.37
N THR A 213 16.52 -3.01 -0.11
CA THR A 213 17.84 -3.28 0.48
C THR A 213 17.66 -4.07 1.77
N VAL A 214 18.74 -4.68 2.25
CA VAL A 214 18.77 -5.35 3.56
C VAL A 214 19.83 -4.66 4.41
N ILE A 215 19.47 -4.30 5.64
CA ILE A 215 20.36 -3.66 6.61
C ILE A 215 20.37 -4.46 7.92
N GLN A 216 21.36 -4.20 8.77
CA GLN A 216 21.39 -4.73 10.13
C GLN A 216 20.42 -3.96 11.03
N ALA A 217 19.90 -4.62 12.08
CA ALA A 217 18.95 -4.00 13.00
C ALA A 217 19.50 -2.73 13.70
N GLU A 218 20.81 -2.69 13.96
CA GLU A 218 21.50 -1.54 14.55
C GLU A 218 21.49 -0.29 13.66
N ASP A 219 21.39 -0.45 12.34
CA ASP A 219 21.40 0.66 11.36
C ASP A 219 20.02 1.32 11.17
N VAL A 220 18.96 0.74 11.75
CA VAL A 220 17.57 1.16 11.48
C VAL A 220 17.33 2.63 11.74
N GLN A 221 17.83 3.16 12.86
CA GLN A 221 17.59 4.56 13.22
C GLN A 221 18.21 5.51 12.19
N ARG A 222 19.48 5.27 11.84
CA ARG A 222 20.21 6.04 10.81
C ARG A 222 19.49 5.94 9.47
N HIS A 223 19.14 4.74 9.02
CA HIS A 223 18.46 4.50 7.75
C HIS A 223 17.11 5.24 7.67
N ARG A 224 16.33 5.27 8.77
CA ARG A 224 15.07 6.01 8.83
C ARG A 224 15.25 7.52 8.73
N GLU A 225 16.30 8.07 9.34
CA GLU A 225 16.65 9.49 9.19
C GLU A 225 17.08 9.82 7.76
N GLU A 226 17.80 8.92 7.10
CA GLU A 226 18.21 9.07 5.70
C GLU A 226 17.01 9.05 4.75
N ILE A 227 16.03 8.15 4.97
CA ILE A 227 14.74 8.17 4.24
C ILE A 227 14.03 9.50 4.45
N ARG A 228 13.91 9.97 5.70
CA ARG A 228 13.23 11.24 6.02
C ARG A 228 13.85 12.42 5.26
N GLN A 229 15.18 12.46 5.19
CA GLN A 229 15.94 13.47 4.48
C GLN A 229 15.91 13.30 2.94
N GLY A 230 15.31 12.22 2.43
CA GLY A 230 15.21 11.96 1.00
C GLY A 230 16.50 11.46 0.37
N LYS A 231 17.48 10.99 1.16
CA LYS A 231 18.75 10.45 0.64
C LYS A 231 18.56 9.20 -0.22
N HIS A 232 17.45 8.47 -0.02
CA HIS A 232 17.10 7.27 -0.79
C HIS A 232 16.20 7.58 -2.00
N GLY A 233 15.91 8.86 -2.22
CA GLY A 233 15.04 9.34 -3.28
C GLY A 233 14.31 10.60 -2.85
N TYR A 234 14.77 11.75 -3.34
CA TYR A 234 14.24 13.08 -2.99
C TYR A 234 12.77 13.29 -3.42
N ARG A 235 12.23 12.40 -4.26
CA ARG A 235 10.85 12.46 -4.78
C ARG A 235 10.14 11.13 -4.63
N GLU A 236 10.36 10.44 -3.52
CA GLU A 236 9.71 9.15 -3.25
C GLU A 236 8.82 9.27 -2.02
N GLU A 237 7.84 8.38 -1.91
CA GLU A 237 6.99 8.35 -0.72
C GLU A 237 7.78 7.99 0.53
N GLY A 238 8.71 7.04 0.42
CA GLY A 238 9.53 6.52 1.50
C GLY A 238 9.68 5.01 1.38
N GLU A 239 9.82 4.33 2.51
CA GLU A 239 10.03 2.89 2.57
C GLU A 239 9.16 2.22 3.65
N VAL A 240 8.92 0.92 3.48
CA VAL A 240 8.38 0.02 4.49
C VAL A 240 9.49 -0.93 4.93
N LEU A 241 9.79 -0.91 6.22
CA LEU A 241 10.83 -1.69 6.87
C LEU A 241 10.19 -2.96 7.46
N TYR A 242 10.67 -4.12 7.04
CA TYR A 242 10.25 -5.43 7.52
C TYR A 242 11.33 -6.00 8.43
N PHE A 243 11.03 -6.14 9.71
CA PHE A 243 11.95 -6.59 10.75
C PHE A 243 11.92 -8.12 10.82
N LEU A 244 13.07 -8.75 10.63
CA LEU A 244 13.23 -10.20 10.63
C LEU A 244 13.99 -10.64 11.87
N ASP A 245 13.50 -11.67 12.55
CA ASP A 245 14.26 -12.35 13.60
C ASP A 245 15.32 -13.30 13.01
N GLU A 246 16.06 -14.00 13.87
CA GLU A 246 17.11 -14.97 13.46
C GLU A 246 16.57 -16.15 12.63
N SER A 247 15.26 -16.44 12.73
CA SER A 247 14.58 -17.48 11.95
C SER A 247 13.92 -16.93 10.68
N GLU A 248 14.28 -15.70 10.29
CA GLU A 248 13.72 -14.94 9.17
C GLU A 248 12.20 -14.76 9.22
N LYS A 249 11.61 -14.82 10.40
CA LYS A 249 10.20 -14.48 10.59
C LYS A 249 10.07 -12.97 10.64
N THR A 250 9.17 -12.43 9.82
CA THR A 250 8.82 -11.00 9.91
C THR A 250 8.03 -10.74 11.17
N ILE A 251 8.67 -10.15 12.17
CA ILE A 251 8.10 -9.84 13.48
C ILE A 251 7.46 -8.45 13.52
N GLY A 252 7.80 -7.56 12.59
CA GLY A 252 7.31 -6.19 12.59
C GLY A 252 7.40 -5.49 11.24
N LEU A 253 6.49 -4.54 11.01
CA LEU A 253 6.50 -3.64 9.87
C LEU A 253 6.44 -2.19 10.35
N VAL A 254 7.25 -1.32 9.73
CA VAL A 254 7.23 0.12 10.00
C VAL A 254 7.30 0.88 8.68
N LYS A 255 6.39 1.82 8.46
CA LYS A 255 6.54 2.78 7.35
C LYS A 255 7.33 3.99 7.80
N THR A 256 8.23 4.46 6.95
CA THR A 256 8.92 5.74 7.11
C THR A 256 8.78 6.52 5.81
N LYS A 257 8.11 7.67 5.85
CA LYS A 257 7.89 8.54 4.69
C LYS A 257 8.97 9.60 4.55
N THR A 258 9.20 10.09 3.34
CA THR A 258 10.08 11.26 3.15
C THR A 258 9.37 12.53 3.63
N VAL A 259 10.16 13.50 4.09
CA VAL A 259 9.69 14.87 4.35
C VAL A 259 8.95 15.44 3.14
N TRP A 260 9.54 15.26 1.95
CA TRP A 260 9.04 15.79 0.70
C TRP A 260 7.62 15.29 0.43
N TYR A 261 7.39 13.98 0.59
CA TYR A 261 6.09 13.38 0.36
C TYR A 261 5.04 13.88 1.36
N ILE A 262 5.39 13.91 2.66
CA ILE A 262 4.49 14.41 3.72
C ILE A 262 4.02 15.82 3.41
N MET A 263 4.96 16.70 3.03
CA MET A 263 4.65 18.09 2.72
C MET A 263 3.76 18.21 1.49
N LEU A 264 4.08 17.53 0.39
CA LEU A 264 3.24 17.55 -0.81
C LEU A 264 1.85 16.96 -0.58
N ARG A 265 1.74 15.88 0.20
CA ARG A 265 0.47 15.25 0.57
C ARG A 265 -0.42 16.26 1.30
N ALA A 266 0.12 16.92 2.32
CA ALA A 266 -0.60 17.91 3.12
C ALA A 266 -1.03 19.12 2.28
N LEU A 267 -0.17 19.58 1.37
CA LEU A 267 -0.49 20.67 0.44
C LEU A 267 -1.62 20.28 -0.51
N ARG A 268 -1.52 19.11 -1.15
CA ARG A 268 -2.54 18.60 -2.07
C ARG A 268 -3.91 18.55 -1.41
N GLU A 269 -3.99 18.02 -0.19
CA GLU A 269 -5.26 17.92 0.54
C GLU A 269 -5.89 19.27 0.84
N LYS A 270 -5.08 20.27 1.25
CA LYS A 270 -5.60 21.62 1.51
C LYS A 270 -6.03 22.34 0.23
N VAL A 271 -5.28 22.18 -0.85
CA VAL A 271 -5.62 22.77 -2.16
C VAL A 271 -6.87 22.10 -2.74
N ALA A 272 -6.92 20.77 -2.78
CA ALA A 272 -8.08 20.01 -3.29
C ALA A 272 -9.36 20.31 -2.50
N TYR A 273 -9.27 20.41 -1.17
CA TYR A 273 -10.40 20.81 -0.33
C TYR A 273 -10.88 22.24 -0.64
N ALA A 274 -9.96 23.19 -0.79
CA ALA A 274 -10.29 24.57 -1.15
C ALA A 274 -10.99 24.65 -2.51
N PHE A 275 -10.49 23.90 -3.50
CA PHE A 275 -11.07 23.81 -4.84
C PHE A 275 -12.46 23.18 -4.84
N HIS A 276 -12.65 22.08 -4.11
CA HIS A 276 -13.96 21.45 -4.02
C HIS A 276 -15.00 22.41 -3.41
N LYS A 277 -14.61 23.19 -2.39
CA LYS A 277 -15.48 24.22 -1.81
C LYS A 277 -15.77 25.39 -2.74
N SER A 278 -14.80 25.83 -3.55
CA SER A 278 -15.00 26.93 -4.50
C SER A 278 -16.00 26.56 -5.59
N ARG A 279 -15.94 25.32 -6.11
CA ARG A 279 -16.92 24.80 -7.09
C ARG A 279 -18.35 24.71 -6.54
N GLN A 280 -18.51 24.57 -5.23
CA GLN A 280 -19.82 24.48 -4.56
C GLN A 280 -20.47 25.84 -4.24
N GLN A 281 -20.00 26.95 -4.84
CA GLN A 281 -20.57 28.30 -4.68
C GLN A 281 -20.55 28.86 -3.24
N GLN A 282 -19.79 28.27 -2.31
CA GLN A 282 -19.47 28.92 -1.04
C GLN A 282 -18.35 29.94 -1.29
N GLN A 283 -18.52 31.19 -0.83
CA GLN A 283 -17.53 32.27 -0.98
C GLN A 283 -16.10 31.77 -0.76
N HIS A 284 -15.35 31.66 -1.86
CA HIS A 284 -13.98 31.19 -1.84
C HIS A 284 -13.08 32.30 -1.31
N ASN A 285 -12.76 32.22 -0.01
CA ASN A 285 -11.79 33.11 0.60
C ASN A 285 -10.38 32.49 0.50
N ALA A 286 -9.63 32.97 -0.49
CA ALA A 286 -8.24 32.57 -0.75
C ALA A 286 -7.35 32.72 0.49
N GLU A 287 -7.47 33.83 1.21
CA GLU A 287 -6.68 34.12 2.42
C GLU A 287 -6.98 33.11 3.54
N LYS A 288 -8.24 32.68 3.69
CA LYS A 288 -8.63 31.64 4.65
C LYS A 288 -8.03 30.27 4.29
N CYS A 289 -7.93 29.96 3.00
CA CYS A 289 -7.31 28.71 2.53
C CYS A 289 -5.79 28.73 2.73
N ILE A 290 -5.13 29.83 2.33
CA ILE A 290 -3.69 30.04 2.51
C ILE A 290 -3.31 30.02 3.99
N SER A 291 -4.03 30.75 4.84
CA SER A 291 -3.79 30.74 6.29
C SER A 291 -4.04 29.37 6.91
N GLY A 292 -5.03 28.61 6.42
CA GLY A 292 -5.27 27.23 6.82
C GLY A 292 -4.11 26.29 6.45
N ALA A 293 -3.60 26.40 5.22
CA ALA A 293 -2.41 25.67 4.78
C ALA A 293 -1.17 26.03 5.61
N HIS A 294 -0.92 27.32 5.85
CA HIS A 294 0.19 27.77 6.69
C HIS A 294 0.11 27.25 8.13
N ARG A 295 -1.09 27.23 8.74
CA ARG A 295 -1.30 26.60 10.05
C ARG A 295 -0.98 25.10 10.02
N GLY A 296 -1.40 24.42 8.95
CA GLY A 296 -1.06 23.01 8.72
C GLY A 296 0.44 22.79 8.65
N LEU A 297 1.15 23.56 7.83
CA LEU A 297 2.61 23.48 7.70
C LEU A 297 3.33 23.78 9.01
N LYS A 298 2.90 24.79 9.77
CA LYS A 298 3.45 25.07 11.12
C LYS A 298 3.25 23.90 12.08
N ARG A 299 2.09 23.23 12.01
CA ARG A 299 1.81 22.03 12.81
C ARG A 299 2.72 20.86 12.42
N LEU A 300 2.94 20.65 11.12
CA LEU A 300 3.88 19.65 10.61
C LEU A 300 5.32 19.95 11.06
N ASN A 301 5.72 21.23 11.03
CA ASN A 301 7.08 21.63 11.42
C ASN A 301 7.43 21.32 12.87
N LYS A 302 6.44 21.23 13.77
CA LYS A 302 6.67 20.90 15.18
C LYS A 302 7.37 19.54 15.37
N TRP A 303 7.19 18.63 14.43
CA TRP A 303 7.74 17.28 14.51
C TRP A 303 8.61 16.91 13.30
N LEU A 304 8.49 17.63 12.18
CA LEU A 304 9.44 17.51 11.05
C LEU A 304 10.74 18.31 11.26
N LEU A 305 10.75 19.28 12.18
CA LEU A 305 11.92 20.04 12.61
C LEU A 305 12.70 20.74 11.47
N PHE A 306 12.01 21.35 10.51
CA PHE A 306 12.65 22.18 9.50
C PHE A 306 13.22 23.46 10.07
N SER A 307 14.24 23.98 9.38
CA SER A 307 14.61 25.38 9.52
C SER A 307 13.42 26.27 9.14
N GLU A 308 13.33 27.44 9.77
CA GLU A 308 12.27 28.41 9.47
C GLU A 308 12.34 28.84 7.99
N SER A 309 13.55 28.91 7.40
CA SER A 309 13.74 29.21 5.98
C SER A 309 13.06 28.19 5.05
N CYS A 310 13.21 26.89 5.33
CA CYS A 310 12.58 25.82 4.55
C CYS A 310 11.05 25.88 4.70
N LEU A 311 10.56 26.13 5.91
CA LEU A 311 9.13 26.29 6.16
C LEU A 311 8.54 27.46 5.36
N GLU A 312 9.25 28.60 5.26
CA GLU A 312 8.84 29.74 4.46
C GLU A 312 8.80 29.45 2.95
N GLU A 313 9.73 28.65 2.43
CA GLU A 313 9.69 28.22 1.02
C GLU A 313 8.45 27.39 0.70
N TRP A 314 8.07 26.46 1.60
CA TRP A 314 6.84 25.70 1.45
C TRP A 314 5.59 26.57 1.54
N LYS A 315 5.57 27.56 2.44
CA LYS A 315 4.47 28.55 2.54
C LYS A 315 4.33 29.38 1.26
N LYS A 316 5.44 29.76 0.61
CA LYS A 316 5.42 30.46 -0.70
C LYS A 316 4.86 29.55 -1.80
N THR A 317 5.25 28.28 -1.82
CA THR A 317 4.72 27.28 -2.76
C THR A 317 3.19 27.12 -2.63
N CYS A 318 2.63 27.14 -1.41
CA CYS A 318 1.17 27.17 -1.21
C CYS A 318 0.48 28.30 -1.99
N ILE A 319 1.06 29.49 -1.90
CA ILE A 319 0.50 30.71 -2.50
C ILE A 319 0.51 30.59 -4.02
N ILE A 320 1.63 30.14 -4.59
CA ILE A 320 1.78 29.94 -6.04
C ILE A 320 0.76 28.92 -6.54
N LEU A 321 0.65 27.76 -5.90
CA LEU A 321 -0.29 26.71 -6.29
C LEU A 321 -1.74 27.21 -6.28
N HIS A 322 -2.12 28.00 -5.27
CA HIS A 322 -3.45 28.58 -5.18
C HIS A 322 -3.75 29.58 -6.32
N TYR A 323 -2.78 30.43 -6.67
CA TYR A 323 -2.95 31.41 -7.74
C TYR A 323 -2.87 30.82 -9.15
N MET A 324 -2.10 29.75 -9.36
CA MET A 324 -2.08 29.04 -10.64
C MET A 324 -3.42 28.38 -10.94
N ASP A 325 -4.10 27.90 -9.89
CA ASP A 325 -5.39 27.25 -9.99
C ASP A 325 -6.53 28.25 -10.24
N SER A 326 -6.52 29.40 -9.57
CA SER A 326 -7.55 30.44 -9.76
C SER A 326 -7.58 31.06 -11.17
N ARG A 327 -6.51 30.91 -11.95
CA ARG A 327 -6.41 31.38 -13.35
C ARG A 327 -6.86 30.35 -14.40
N ARG A 328 -7.22 29.13 -13.99
CA ARG A 328 -7.72 28.07 -14.90
C ARG A 328 -9.24 27.99 -14.99
N ASN A 329 -9.98 28.84 -14.26
CA ASN A 329 -11.41 29.08 -14.40
C ASN A 329 -11.66 30.38 -15.17
#